data_AF-T1RYR6-F1
#
_entry.id   AF-T1RYR6-F1
#
_cell.length_a   1.000
_cell.length_b   1.000
_cell.length_c   1.000
_cell.angle_alpha   90.00
_cell.angle_beta   90.00
_cell.angle_gamma   90.00
#
_symmetry.space_group_name_H-M   'P 1'
#
loop_
_entity.id
_entity.type
_entity.pdbx_description
1 polymer ?
#
loop_
_entity_poly.entity_id
_entity_poly.type
_entity_poly.pdbx_seq_one_letter_code
_entity_poly.pdbx_strand_id
1 'polypeptide(L)'
;MPKMYYPQDFILVPASHPYPKDTFYKVSLGQQKIDAYFHEVVKIEMVFNGAVGRGGKVNAAFPCHGNDLKKVLEAINDLHKFKLEH
;
A
#
# COMPACT_ATOMS: atom_id res chain seq x y z
N MET A 1 -14.38 -13.66 5.58
CA MET A 1 -12.89 -13.67 5.47
C MET A 1 -12.48 -13.02 4.14
N PRO A 2 -11.40 -12.24 4.06
CA PRO A 2 -10.89 -11.74 2.77
C PRO A 2 -10.50 -12.93 1.90
N LYS A 3 -11.05 -13.03 0.68
CA LYS A 3 -10.77 -14.14 -0.23
C LYS A 3 -9.77 -13.76 -1.33
N MET A 4 -9.89 -12.56 -1.86
CA MET A 4 -9.07 -12.11 -2.99
C MET A 4 -9.02 -10.58 -3.04
N TYR A 5 -7.88 -10.05 -3.45
CA TYR A 5 -7.65 -8.62 -3.67
C TYR A 5 -7.35 -8.39 -5.15
N TYR A 6 -8.00 -7.38 -5.72
CA TYR A 6 -7.93 -6.99 -7.12
C TYR A 6 -7.39 -5.54 -7.16
N PRO A 7 -6.05 -5.37 -7.31
CA PRO A 7 -5.45 -4.04 -7.40
C PRO A 7 -5.89 -3.35 -8.70
N GLN A 8 -6.15 -2.04 -8.63
CA GLN A 8 -6.45 -1.20 -9.79
C GLN A 8 -5.25 -0.28 -10.08
N ASP A 9 -4.81 0.47 -9.08
CA ASP A 9 -3.68 1.38 -9.17
C ASP A 9 -2.83 1.34 -7.90
N PHE A 10 -1.59 1.82 -7.99
CA PHE A 10 -0.71 1.93 -6.84
C PHE A 10 0.33 3.04 -6.98
N ILE A 11 0.82 3.49 -5.82
CA ILE A 11 1.99 4.37 -5.69
C ILE A 11 3.03 3.65 -4.81
N LEU A 12 4.30 3.72 -5.21
CA LEU A 12 5.42 3.27 -4.37
C LEU A 12 5.98 4.45 -3.60
N VAL A 13 5.93 4.36 -2.27
CA VAL A 13 6.54 5.32 -1.36
C VAL A 13 7.85 4.74 -0.83
N PRO A 14 9.02 5.34 -1.09
CA PRO A 14 10.29 4.86 -0.54
C PRO A 14 10.27 4.88 0.98
N ALA A 15 10.71 3.78 1.60
CA ALA A 15 10.84 3.70 3.04
C ALA A 15 12.14 4.34 3.52
N SER A 16 12.08 5.09 4.61
CA SER A 16 13.27 5.70 5.21
C SER A 16 14.07 4.68 6.02
N HIS A 17 15.29 5.07 6.40
CA HIS A 17 16.07 4.36 7.43
C HIS A 17 15.17 4.09 8.67
N PRO A 18 15.23 2.89 9.28
CA PRO A 18 16.25 1.84 9.19
C PRO A 18 16.08 0.82 8.07
N TYR A 19 15.09 0.99 7.19
CA TYR A 19 14.90 0.06 6.09
C TYR A 19 16.02 0.18 5.04
N PRO A 20 16.37 -0.93 4.36
CA PRO A 20 17.24 -0.90 3.20
C PRO A 20 16.72 0.05 2.11
N LYS A 21 17.62 0.65 1.31
CA LYS A 21 17.26 1.64 0.28
C LYS A 21 16.23 1.14 -0.75
N ASP A 22 16.21 -0.17 -1.03
CA ASP A 22 15.28 -0.80 -1.97
C ASP A 22 14.01 -1.31 -1.29
N THR A 23 13.55 -0.59 -0.27
CA THR A 23 12.32 -0.87 0.48
C THR A 23 11.29 0.19 0.19
N PHE A 24 10.06 -0.23 -0.12
CA PHE A 24 8.96 0.67 -0.44
C PHE A 24 7.68 0.24 0.28
N TYR A 25 6.83 1.19 0.62
CA TYR A 25 5.42 0.94 0.87
C TYR A 25 4.69 1.01 -0.47
N LYS A 26 4.10 -0.09 -0.91
CA LYS A 26 3.17 -0.13 -2.03
C LYS A 26 1.78 0.20 -1.52
N VAL A 27 1.34 1.42 -1.78
CA VAL A 27 -0.01 1.90 -1.48
C VAL A 27 -0.87 1.61 -2.69
N SER A 28 -1.83 0.70 -2.57
CA SER A 28 -2.68 0.26 -3.68
C SER A 28 -4.14 0.59 -3.41
N LEU A 29 -4.84 1.11 -4.42
CA LEU A 29 -6.29 1.22 -4.43
C LEU A 29 -6.85 0.06 -5.25
N GLY A 30 -7.91 -0.59 -4.75
CA GLY A 30 -8.53 -1.68 -5.48
C GLY A 30 -9.74 -2.25 -4.77
N GLN A 31 -10.19 -3.41 -5.24
CA GLN A 31 -11.33 -4.10 -4.65
C GLN A 31 -10.90 -5.33 -3.88
N GLN A 32 -11.45 -5.51 -2.69
CA GLN A 32 -11.27 -6.72 -1.90
C GLN A 32 -12.61 -7.45 -1.79
N LYS A 33 -12.61 -8.74 -2.16
CA LYS A 33 -13.79 -9.59 -2.00
C LYS A 33 -13.88 -10.07 -0.56
N ILE A 34 -14.91 -9.62 0.14
CA ILE A 34 -15.26 -10.06 1.48
C ILE A 34 -16.61 -10.76 1.36
N ASP A 35 -16.58 -12.07 1.64
CA ASP A 35 -17.72 -12.98 1.47
C ASP A 35 -18.27 -12.95 0.02
N ALA A 36 -19.43 -12.34 -0.21
CA ALA A 36 -20.07 -12.24 -1.53
C ALA A 36 -19.87 -10.87 -2.22
N TYR A 37 -19.34 -9.87 -1.52
CA TYR A 37 -19.32 -8.48 -1.99
C TYR A 37 -17.91 -7.98 -2.24
N PHE A 38 -17.80 -7.06 -3.20
CA PHE A 38 -16.57 -6.33 -3.49
C PHE A 38 -16.60 -4.99 -2.76
N HIS A 39 -15.53 -4.72 -2.01
CA HIS A 39 -15.37 -3.48 -1.28
C HIS A 39 -14.15 -2.75 -1.79
N GLU A 40 -14.29 -1.45 -2.01
CA GLU A 40 -13.14 -0.61 -2.31
C GLU A 40 -12.29 -0.46 -1.05
N VAL A 41 -11.01 -0.77 -1.19
CA VAL A 41 -10.07 -0.70 -0.08
C VAL A 41 -8.76 -0.11 -0.55
N VAL A 42 -8.10 0.56 0.39
CA VAL A 42 -6.68 0.87 0.31
C VAL A 42 -5.92 -0.26 0.98
N LYS A 43 -4.92 -0.79 0.29
CA LYS A 43 -4.02 -1.82 0.81
C LYS A 43 -2.59 -1.28 0.83
N ILE A 44 -1.91 -1.46 1.96
CA ILE A 44 -0.51 -1.06 2.12
C ILE A 44 0.31 -2.33 2.31
N GLU A 45 1.30 -2.54 1.45
CA GLU A 45 2.20 -3.69 1.49
C GLU A 45 3.65 -3.25 1.46
N MET A 46 4.51 -3.93 2.21
CA MET A 46 5.95 -3.70 2.12
C MET A 46 6.55 -4.44 0.93
N VAL A 47 7.32 -3.73 0.11
CA VAL A 47 8.11 -4.26 -1.00
C VAL A 47 9.57 -4.18 -0.63
N PHE A 48 10.28 -5.31 -0.69
CA PHE A 48 11.72 -5.41 -0.48
C PHE A 48 12.34 -5.99 -1.74
N ASN A 49 13.36 -5.31 -2.29
CA ASN A 49 14.07 -5.78 -3.49
C ASN A 49 13.11 -6.15 -4.64
N GLY A 50 12.12 -5.28 -4.91
CA GLY A 50 11.12 -5.47 -5.96
C GLY A 50 10.02 -6.50 -5.70
N ALA A 51 10.06 -7.22 -4.57
CA ALA A 51 9.06 -8.23 -4.21
C ALA A 51 8.27 -7.83 -2.96
N VAL A 52 6.96 -8.08 -2.95
CA VAL A 52 6.15 -7.95 -1.73
C VAL A 52 6.68 -8.94 -0.69
N GLY A 53 6.97 -8.45 0.52
CA GLY A 53 7.54 -9.25 1.61
C GLY A 53 6.76 -10.55 1.82
N ARG A 54 7.48 -11.69 1.93
CA ARG A 54 6.98 -13.09 1.92
C ARG A 54 5.44 -13.22 2.03
N GLY A 55 4.78 -13.21 0.87
CA GLY A 55 3.35 -13.50 0.74
C GLY A 55 2.39 -12.43 1.28
N GLY A 56 2.80 -11.16 1.35
CA GLY A 56 1.96 -10.06 1.82
C GLY A 56 1.72 -10.08 3.33
N LYS A 57 2.52 -10.84 4.09
CA LYS A 57 2.36 -11.04 5.54
C LYS A 57 3.18 -10.07 6.40
N VAL A 58 4.02 -9.26 5.76
CA VAL A 58 4.79 -8.24 6.48
C VAL A 58 3.89 -7.03 6.64
N ASN A 59 3.43 -6.80 7.86
CA ASN A 59 2.69 -5.59 8.21
C ASN A 59 3.59 -4.37 7.98
N ALA A 60 3.05 -3.34 7.35
CA ALA A 60 3.75 -2.07 7.23
C ALA A 60 3.98 -1.50 8.63
N ALA A 61 5.22 -1.11 8.89
CA ALA A 61 5.61 -0.38 10.09
C ALA A 61 6.36 0.87 9.64
N PHE A 62 6.13 1.98 10.34
CA PHE A 62 6.64 3.29 9.96
C PHE A 62 7.67 3.75 11.00
N PRO A 63 8.88 4.20 10.60
CA PRO A 63 9.88 4.69 11.54
C PRO A 63 9.36 5.92 12.29
N CYS A 64 9.40 5.91 13.63
CA CYS A 64 8.86 7.00 14.46
C CYS A 64 9.54 8.36 14.23
N HIS A 65 10.81 8.35 13.80
CA HIS A 65 11.59 9.56 13.52
C HIS A 65 11.56 9.98 12.05
N GLY A 66 10.79 9.27 11.21
CA GLY A 66 10.63 9.54 9.78
C GLY A 66 9.31 10.24 9.46
N ASN A 67 9.10 10.50 8.16
CA ASN A 67 7.85 11.06 7.63
C ASN A 67 7.10 10.07 6.71
N ASP A 68 7.47 8.79 6.75
CA ASP A 68 6.94 7.74 5.88
C ASP A 68 5.42 7.61 5.98
N LEU A 69 4.87 7.59 7.20
CA LEU A 69 3.42 7.51 7.40
C LEU A 69 2.71 8.68 6.73
N LYS A 70 3.24 9.90 6.88
CA LYS A 70 2.67 11.10 6.24
C LYS A 70 2.66 10.96 4.72
N LYS A 71 3.78 10.54 4.12
CA LYS A 71 3.88 10.33 2.67
C LYS A 71 2.95 9.23 2.16
N VAL A 72 2.77 8.16 2.93
CA VAL A 72 1.79 7.11 2.61
C VAL A 72 0.37 7.66 2.63
N LEU A 73 0.00 8.46 3.62
CA LEU A 73 -1.32 9.12 3.66
C LEU A 73 -1.52 10.10 2.50
N GLU A 74 -0.48 10.83 2.11
CA GLU A 74 -0.50 11.69 0.91
C GLU A 74 -0.75 10.87 -0.36
N ALA A 75 -0.02 9.77 -0.55
CA ALA A 75 -0.22 8.87 -1.68
C ALA A 75 -1.64 8.27 -1.75
N ILE A 76 -2.26 7.98 -0.60
CA ILE A 76 -3.67 7.54 -0.54
C ILE A 76 -4.60 8.62 -1.09
N ASN A 77 -4.40 9.87 -0.68
CA ASN A 77 -5.21 10.99 -1.15
C ASN A 77 -5.04 11.22 -2.65
N ASP A 78 -3.82 11.07 -3.16
CA ASP A 78 -3.54 11.22 -4.58
C ASP A 78 -4.24 10.13 -5.42
N LEU A 79 -4.22 8.87 -4.95
CA LEU A 79 -4.95 7.78 -5.59
C LEU A 79 -6.47 8.00 -5.60
N HIS A 80 -7.03 8.54 -4.51
CA HIS A 80 -8.46 8.86 -4.47
C HIS A 80 -8.85 9.99 -5.42
N LYS A 81 -8.04 11.06 -5.50
CA LYS A 81 -8.30 12.17 -6.41
C LYS A 81 -8.25 11.72 -7.86
N PHE A 82 -7.22 10.96 -8.23
CA PHE A 82 -7.06 10.44 -9.59
C PHE A 82 -8.28 9.64 -10.04
N LYS A 83 -8.83 8.81 -9.15
CA LYS A 83 -10.04 8.02 -9.41
C LYS A 83 -11.33 8.84 -9.52
N LEU A 84 -11.43 9.99 -8.86
CA LEU A 84 -12.62 10.84 -8.98
C LEU A 84 -12.64 11.64 -10.29
N GLU A 85 -11.46 11.80 -10.91
CA GLU A 85 -11.27 12.57 -12.13
C GLU A 85 -11.38 11.72 -13.41
N HIS A 86 -11.45 10.39 -13.30
CA HIS A 86 -11.47 9.43 -14.42
C HIS A 86 -12.46 8.28 -14.17
#